data_AF-A0A957SHC8-F1
#
_entry.id   AF-A0A957SHC8-F1
#
_cell.length_a   1.000
_cell.length_b   1.000
_cell.length_c   1.000
_cell.angle_alpha   90.00
_cell.angle_beta   90.00
_cell.angle_gamma   90.00
#
_symmetry.space_group_name_H-M   'P 1'
#
loop_
_entity.id
_entity.type
_entity.pdbx_description
1 polymer ?
#
loop_
_entity_poly.entity_id
_entity_poly.type
_entity_poly.pdbx_seq_one_letter_code
_entity_poly.pdbx_strand_id
1 'polypeptide(L)'
;PVVAARYGWEAITASKRGEIASQIATSLTEEFARRHLELVSFGIREVHLPNSLQEALDHKIQAQQQAEQQQYQLAQAKVRAEQDRVEAEGRAAAMQAEAEGDAQAIRIRAEAQAGANQLLATSLTPDLIRYQQLQRWDGKLPIFQGGNQVTPLVDASALISGTLSQ
;
A
#
# COMPACT_ATOMS: atom_id res chain seq x y z
N PRO A 1 -30.43 -57.88 -17.46
CA PRO A 1 -29.97 -56.46 -17.55
C PRO A 1 -29.79 -55.85 -16.16
N VAL A 2 -28.62 -56.05 -15.53
CA VAL A 2 -28.30 -55.56 -14.16
C VAL A 2 -26.97 -54.77 -14.11
N VAL A 3 -26.27 -54.62 -15.23
CA VAL A 3 -24.93 -53.97 -15.25
C VAL A 3 -25.03 -52.45 -15.13
N ALA A 4 -26.09 -51.82 -15.67
CA ALA A 4 -26.27 -50.36 -15.63
C ALA A 4 -26.53 -49.81 -14.20
N ALA A 5 -27.03 -50.63 -13.27
CA ALA A 5 -27.36 -50.20 -11.91
C ALA A 5 -26.13 -50.10 -10.98
N ARG A 6 -24.97 -50.61 -11.40
CA ARG A 6 -23.74 -50.65 -10.58
C ARG A 6 -22.80 -49.47 -10.79
N TYR A 7 -23.07 -48.63 -11.79
CA TYR A 7 -22.24 -47.48 -12.13
C TYR A 7 -22.99 -46.18 -11.83
N GLY A 8 -22.39 -45.32 -11.01
CA GLY A 8 -22.87 -43.95 -10.82
C GLY A 8 -22.90 -43.21 -12.14
N TRP A 9 -23.95 -42.43 -12.38
CA TRP A 9 -24.26 -41.78 -13.66
C TRP A 9 -23.11 -40.90 -14.22
N GLU A 10 -22.22 -40.38 -13.38
CA GLU A 10 -21.00 -39.66 -13.78
C GLU A 10 -20.06 -40.51 -14.67
N ALA A 11 -20.09 -41.84 -14.54
CA ALA A 11 -19.31 -42.76 -15.35
C ALA A 11 -19.87 -42.95 -16.78
N ILE A 12 -21.19 -42.74 -16.95
CA ILE A 12 -21.92 -43.07 -18.18
C ILE A 12 -21.86 -41.93 -19.21
N THR A 13 -21.52 -40.70 -18.79
CA THR A 13 -21.63 -39.51 -19.66
C THR A 13 -20.38 -39.13 -20.43
N ALA A 14 -19.17 -39.58 -20.05
CA ALA A 14 -17.97 -39.31 -20.86
C ALA A 14 -16.80 -40.27 -20.64
N SER A 15 -16.35 -40.48 -19.39
CA SER A 15 -15.05 -41.12 -19.13
C SER A 15 -15.06 -42.67 -19.19
N LYS A 16 -16.17 -43.34 -18.88
CA LYS A 16 -16.22 -44.81 -18.78
C LYS A 16 -17.20 -45.49 -19.75
N ARG A 17 -17.69 -44.75 -20.76
CA ARG A 17 -18.63 -45.30 -21.76
C ARG A 17 -18.08 -46.51 -22.50
N GLY A 18 -16.81 -46.45 -22.93
CA GLY A 18 -16.19 -47.56 -23.65
C GLY A 18 -16.09 -48.82 -22.80
N GLU A 19 -15.77 -48.66 -21.52
CA GLU A 19 -15.61 -49.76 -20.56
C GLU A 19 -16.97 -50.40 -20.21
N ILE A 20 -17.99 -49.58 -19.99
CA ILE A 20 -19.37 -50.04 -19.74
C ILE A 20 -19.96 -50.72 -20.99
N ALA A 21 -19.73 -50.16 -22.17
CA ALA A 21 -20.17 -50.74 -23.43
C ALA A 21 -19.55 -52.13 -23.63
N SER A 22 -18.24 -52.28 -23.38
CA SER A 22 -17.54 -53.56 -23.46
C SER A 22 -18.11 -54.61 -22.50
N GLN A 23 -18.34 -54.25 -21.24
CA GLN A 23 -18.91 -55.19 -20.27
C GLN A 23 -20.36 -55.62 -20.61
N ILE A 24 -21.16 -54.68 -21.13
CA ILE A 24 -22.51 -54.97 -21.60
C ILE A 24 -22.46 -55.87 -22.83
N ALA A 25 -21.53 -55.64 -23.77
CA ALA A 25 -21.32 -56.47 -24.94
C ALA A 25 -21.03 -57.91 -24.54
N THR A 26 -20.04 -58.14 -23.66
CA THR A 26 -19.65 -59.48 -23.21
C THR A 26 -20.82 -60.20 -22.55
N SER A 27 -21.53 -59.51 -21.65
CA SER A 27 -22.68 -60.10 -20.94
C SER A 27 -23.82 -60.46 -21.90
N LEU A 28 -24.06 -59.65 -22.93
CA LEU A 28 -25.08 -59.94 -23.94
C LEU A 28 -24.63 -61.07 -24.86
N THR A 29 -23.38 -61.08 -25.32
CA THR A 29 -22.84 -62.16 -26.17
C THR A 29 -22.95 -63.53 -25.47
N GLU A 30 -22.62 -63.62 -24.18
CA GLU A 30 -22.77 -64.87 -23.41
C GLU A 30 -24.23 -65.32 -23.28
N GLU A 31 -25.16 -64.40 -23.04
CA GLU A 31 -26.59 -64.69 -22.91
C GLU A 31 -27.26 -65.08 -24.24
N PHE A 32 -26.80 -64.50 -25.35
CA PHE A 32 -27.29 -64.80 -26.69
C PHE A 32 -26.72 -66.12 -27.20
N ALA A 33 -25.45 -66.43 -26.92
CA ALA A 33 -24.82 -67.70 -27.24
C ALA A 33 -25.53 -68.90 -26.57
N ARG A 34 -25.98 -68.74 -25.31
CA ARG A 34 -26.80 -69.76 -24.61
C ARG A 34 -28.11 -70.09 -25.31
N ARG A 35 -28.61 -69.20 -26.16
CA ARG A 35 -29.87 -69.32 -26.90
C ARG A 35 -29.66 -69.55 -28.40
N HIS A 36 -28.43 -69.86 -28.82
CA HIS A 36 -28.04 -70.02 -30.22
C HIS A 36 -28.29 -68.78 -31.11
N LEU A 37 -28.17 -67.58 -30.54
CA LEU A 37 -28.26 -66.32 -31.24
C LEU A 37 -26.89 -65.63 -31.29
N GLU A 38 -26.57 -64.98 -32.42
CA GLU A 38 -25.34 -64.20 -32.60
C GLU A 38 -25.61 -62.70 -32.48
N LEU A 39 -24.81 -62.01 -31.66
CA LEU A 39 -24.89 -60.56 -31.50
C LEU A 39 -24.05 -59.88 -32.59
N VAL A 40 -24.70 -59.32 -33.62
CA VAL A 40 -24.02 -58.66 -34.76
C VAL A 40 -23.60 -57.22 -34.43
N SER A 41 -24.47 -56.45 -33.77
CA SER A 41 -24.15 -55.09 -33.31
C SER A 41 -25.05 -54.67 -32.15
N PHE A 42 -24.52 -53.86 -31.25
CA PHE A 42 -25.30 -53.19 -30.22
C PHE A 42 -24.87 -51.72 -30.15
N GLY A 43 -25.83 -50.82 -29.95
CA GLY A 43 -25.57 -49.39 -29.84
C GLY A 43 -26.34 -48.82 -28.65
N ILE A 44 -25.66 -48.04 -27.82
CA ILE A 44 -26.30 -47.27 -26.75
C ILE A 44 -26.80 -45.98 -27.37
N ARG A 45 -28.12 -45.84 -27.54
CA ARG A 45 -28.72 -44.66 -28.20
C ARG A 45 -28.84 -43.47 -27.26
N GLU A 46 -29.61 -43.59 -26.19
CA GLU A 46 -29.94 -42.43 -25.36
C GLU A 46 -30.20 -42.86 -23.91
N VAL A 47 -29.54 -42.19 -22.97
CA VAL A 47 -29.74 -42.39 -21.53
C VAL A 47 -30.66 -41.28 -21.08
N HIS A 48 -31.93 -41.59 -20.82
CA HIS A 48 -32.87 -40.63 -20.25
C HIS A 48 -32.58 -40.47 -18.76
N LEU A 49 -32.09 -39.29 -18.36
CA LEU A 49 -32.08 -38.92 -16.95
C LEU A 49 -33.52 -38.56 -16.54
N PRO A 50 -34.00 -38.99 -15.36
CA PRO A 50 -35.23 -38.46 -14.79
C PRO A 50 -35.07 -36.95 -14.59
N ASN A 51 -36.07 -36.16 -15.00
CA ASN A 51 -36.02 -34.69 -14.91
C ASN A 51 -35.63 -34.18 -13.51
N SER A 52 -36.08 -34.86 -12.45
CA SER A 52 -35.74 -34.53 -11.06
C SER A 52 -34.26 -34.65 -10.71
N LEU A 53 -33.53 -35.58 -11.35
CA LEU A 53 -32.09 -35.73 -11.14
C LEU A 53 -31.30 -34.65 -11.90
N GLN A 54 -31.77 -34.27 -13.08
CA GLN A 54 -31.17 -33.20 -13.87
C GLN A 54 -31.30 -31.86 -13.14
N GLU A 55 -32.48 -31.55 -12.61
CA GLU A 55 -32.70 -30.37 -11.76
C GLU A 55 -31.80 -30.39 -10.51
N ALA A 56 -31.74 -31.50 -9.79
CA ALA A 56 -30.88 -31.63 -8.61
C ALA A 56 -29.39 -31.45 -8.94
N LEU A 57 -28.96 -31.93 -10.10
CA LEU A 57 -27.60 -31.76 -10.58
C LEU A 57 -27.30 -30.31 -10.95
N ASP A 58 -28.18 -29.67 -11.72
CA ASP A 58 -28.04 -28.27 -12.11
C ASP A 58 -27.98 -27.38 -10.88
N HIS A 59 -28.83 -27.64 -9.88
CA HIS A 59 -28.77 -26.96 -8.58
C HIS A 59 -27.44 -27.17 -7.86
N LYS A 60 -26.91 -28.40 -7.84
CA LYS A 60 -25.61 -28.70 -7.22
C LYS A 60 -24.46 -27.97 -7.94
N ILE A 61 -24.45 -27.99 -9.26
CA ILE A 61 -23.43 -27.32 -10.08
C ILE A 61 -23.50 -25.81 -9.84
N GLN A 62 -24.70 -25.22 -9.87
CA GLN A 62 -24.90 -23.81 -9.58
C GLN A 62 -24.44 -23.45 -8.16
N ALA A 63 -24.82 -24.24 -7.16
CA ALA A 63 -24.41 -24.00 -5.77
C ALA A 63 -22.88 -24.09 -5.61
N GLN A 64 -22.24 -25.06 -6.28
CA GLN A 64 -20.79 -25.21 -6.25
C GLN A 64 -20.08 -24.03 -6.93
N GLN A 65 -20.56 -23.60 -8.10
CA GLN A 65 -20.03 -22.42 -8.79
C GLN A 65 -20.22 -21.15 -7.97
N GLN A 66 -21.37 -20.96 -7.32
CA GLN A 66 -21.62 -19.83 -6.43
C GLN A 66 -20.67 -19.84 -5.23
N ALA A 67 -20.46 -21.00 -4.60
CA ALA A 67 -19.53 -21.14 -3.49
C ALA A 67 -18.09 -20.82 -3.93
N GLU A 68 -17.67 -21.33 -5.08
CA GLU A 68 -16.35 -21.03 -5.66
C GLU A 68 -16.20 -19.53 -5.97
N GLN A 69 -17.20 -18.90 -6.59
CA GLN A 69 -17.21 -17.45 -6.84
C GLN A 69 -17.09 -16.64 -5.54
N GLN A 70 -17.83 -17.02 -4.49
CA GLN A 70 -17.74 -16.35 -3.19
C GLN A 70 -16.35 -16.50 -2.55
N GLN A 71 -15.74 -17.67 -2.67
CA GLN A 71 -14.37 -17.88 -2.19
C GLN A 71 -13.37 -17.00 -2.94
N TYR A 72 -13.49 -16.91 -4.27
CA TYR A 72 -12.66 -16.00 -5.06
C TYR A 72 -12.86 -14.54 -4.69
N GLN A 73 -14.11 -14.09 -4.49
CA GLN A 73 -14.41 -12.73 -4.05
C GLN A 73 -13.80 -12.43 -2.68
N LEU A 74 -13.92 -13.36 -1.72
CA LEU A 74 -13.33 -13.22 -0.39
C LEU A 74 -11.80 -13.18 -0.44
N ALA A 75 -11.18 -14.01 -1.28
CA ALA A 75 -9.73 -13.97 -1.49
C ALA A 75 -9.28 -12.64 -2.10
N GLN A 76 -9.99 -12.14 -3.13
CA GLN A 76 -9.71 -10.83 -3.72
C GLN A 76 -9.87 -9.70 -2.72
N ALA A 77 -10.94 -9.72 -1.91
CA ALA A 77 -11.17 -8.71 -0.88
C ALA A 77 -10.06 -8.70 0.17
N LYS A 78 -9.55 -9.87 0.59
CA LYS A 78 -8.40 -9.97 1.51
C LYS A 78 -7.12 -9.40 0.90
N VAL A 79 -6.83 -9.75 -0.36
CA VAL A 79 -5.64 -9.22 -1.06
C VAL A 79 -5.73 -7.71 -1.18
N ARG A 80 -6.90 -7.17 -1.51
CA ARG A 80 -7.12 -5.72 -1.61
C ARG A 80 -6.95 -5.02 -0.27
N ALA A 81 -7.55 -5.56 0.80
CA ALA A 81 -7.40 -5.00 2.14
C ALA A 81 -5.93 -4.98 2.60
N GLU A 82 -5.17 -6.02 2.26
CA GLU A 82 -3.75 -6.09 2.57
C GLU A 82 -2.92 -5.08 1.74
N GLN A 83 -3.24 -4.91 0.45
CA GLN A 83 -2.64 -3.87 -0.39
C GLN A 83 -2.90 -2.47 0.18
N ASP A 84 -4.14 -2.18 0.54
CA ASP A 84 -4.53 -0.89 1.13
C ASP A 84 -3.79 -0.64 2.45
N ARG A 85 -3.62 -1.67 3.29
CA ARG A 85 -2.84 -1.62 4.53
C ARG A 85 -1.38 -1.28 4.27
N VAL A 86 -0.73 -2.02 3.37
CA VAL A 86 0.69 -1.81 3.02
C VAL A 86 0.90 -0.43 2.41
N GLU A 87 -0.02 0.05 1.57
CA GLU A 87 0.06 1.40 1.00
C GLU A 87 -0.10 2.49 2.08
N ALA A 88 -1.04 2.32 3.01
CA ALA A 88 -1.23 3.25 4.11
C ALA A 88 0.01 3.28 5.04
N GLU A 89 0.57 2.12 5.37
CA GLU A 89 1.80 2.02 6.16
C GLU A 89 3.00 2.64 5.45
N GLY A 90 3.15 2.38 4.14
CA GLY A 90 4.19 2.98 3.32
C GLY A 90 4.10 4.50 3.27
N ARG A 91 2.88 5.05 3.12
CA ARG A 91 2.64 6.50 3.17
C ARG A 91 2.94 7.09 4.54
N ALA A 92 2.52 6.44 5.62
CA ALA A 92 2.79 6.90 6.98
C ALA A 92 4.29 6.92 7.29
N ALA A 93 5.01 5.84 6.94
CA ALA A 93 6.45 5.75 7.11
C ALA A 93 7.19 6.81 6.28
N ALA A 94 6.77 7.05 5.04
CA ALA A 94 7.34 8.09 4.19
C ALA A 94 7.15 9.49 4.79
N MET A 95 5.95 9.83 5.25
CA MET A 95 5.67 11.12 5.90
C MET A 95 6.48 11.32 7.18
N GLN A 96 6.64 10.26 7.99
CA GLN A 96 7.47 10.33 9.18
C GLN A 96 8.95 10.57 8.85
N ALA A 97 9.48 9.82 7.88
CA ALA A 97 10.88 9.99 7.45
C ALA A 97 11.14 11.37 6.87
N GLU A 98 10.21 11.92 6.10
CA GLU A 98 10.28 13.29 5.57
C GLU A 98 10.28 14.32 6.71
N ALA A 99 9.34 14.22 7.66
CA ALA A 99 9.27 15.12 8.80
C ALA A 99 10.52 15.06 9.70
N GLU A 100 11.07 13.86 9.93
CA GLU A 100 12.33 13.69 10.66
C GLU A 100 13.52 14.30 9.91
N GLY A 101 13.58 14.12 8.58
CA GLY A 101 14.59 14.73 7.73
C GLY A 101 14.54 16.26 7.77
N ASP A 102 13.35 16.84 7.67
CA ASP A 102 13.15 18.29 7.76
C ASP A 102 13.52 18.84 9.14
N ALA A 103 13.11 18.16 10.21
CA ALA A 103 13.47 18.55 11.57
C ALA A 103 14.99 18.52 11.80
N GLN A 104 15.66 17.46 11.32
CA GLN A 104 17.12 17.36 11.39
C GLN A 104 17.81 18.46 10.57
N ALA A 105 17.32 18.75 9.36
CA ALA A 105 17.86 19.80 8.52
C ALA A 105 17.75 21.18 9.20
N ILE A 106 16.60 21.49 9.81
CA ILE A 106 16.40 22.73 10.57
C ILE A 106 17.36 22.81 11.74
N ARG A 107 17.51 21.71 12.50
CA ARG A 107 18.41 21.65 13.64
C ARG A 107 19.86 21.91 13.26
N ILE A 108 20.35 21.23 12.22
CA ILE A 108 21.71 21.40 11.71
C ILE A 108 21.95 22.84 11.28
N ARG A 109 20.99 23.45 10.55
CA ARG A 109 21.09 24.86 10.13
C ARG A 109 21.11 25.81 11.32
N ALA A 110 20.26 25.58 12.32
CA ALA A 110 20.20 26.41 13.52
C ALA A 110 21.50 26.33 14.34
N GLU A 111 22.04 25.12 14.51
CA GLU A 111 23.32 24.88 15.19
C GLU A 111 24.47 25.55 14.43
N ALA A 112 24.51 25.42 13.10
CA ALA A 112 25.51 26.09 12.26
C ALA A 112 25.43 27.62 12.35
N GLN A 113 24.22 28.19 12.32
CA GLN A 113 24.02 29.63 12.45
C GLN A 113 24.41 30.13 13.84
N ALA A 114 24.07 29.38 14.90
CA ALA A 114 24.44 29.71 16.26
C ALA A 114 25.98 29.73 16.42
N GLY A 115 26.67 28.72 15.89
CA GLY A 115 28.14 28.67 15.89
C GLY A 115 28.76 29.84 15.12
N ALA A 116 28.23 30.18 13.94
CA ALA A 116 28.68 31.34 13.17
C ALA A 116 28.49 32.65 13.95
N ASN A 117 27.33 32.84 14.60
CA ASN A 117 27.05 34.01 15.42
C ASN A 117 28.00 34.13 16.63
N GLN A 118 28.32 33.01 17.28
CA GLN A 118 29.26 32.97 18.40
C GLN A 118 30.69 33.36 17.97
N LEU A 119 31.15 32.84 16.83
CA LEU A 119 32.46 33.20 16.27
C LEU A 119 32.53 34.68 15.90
N LEU A 120 31.48 35.19 15.25
CA LEU A 120 31.36 36.62 14.95
C LEU A 120 31.41 37.47 16.23
N ALA A 121 30.63 37.11 17.25
CA ALA A 121 30.61 37.82 18.53
C ALA A 121 31.98 37.82 19.24
N THR A 122 32.72 36.71 19.16
CA THR A 122 34.06 36.63 19.76
C THR A 122 35.08 37.46 18.99
N SER A 123 34.96 37.52 17.67
CA SER A 123 35.82 38.36 16.82
C SER A 123 35.52 39.86 16.91
N LEU A 124 34.34 40.24 17.42
CA LEU A 124 33.92 41.62 17.60
C LEU A 124 34.52 42.20 18.89
N THR A 125 35.63 42.92 18.76
CA THR A 125 36.21 43.70 19.87
C THR A 125 35.47 45.05 20.02
N PRO A 126 35.22 45.55 21.25
CA PRO A 126 34.59 46.86 21.45
C PRO A 126 35.28 48.00 20.69
N ASP A 127 36.61 47.97 20.60
CA ASP A 127 37.40 48.97 19.88
C ASP A 127 37.19 48.90 18.36
N LEU A 128 37.02 47.69 17.81
CA LEU A 128 36.72 47.49 16.39
C LEU A 128 35.31 47.97 16.05
N ILE A 129 34.33 47.70 16.92
CA ILE A 129 32.96 48.21 16.76
C ILE A 129 32.97 49.74 16.73
N ARG A 130 33.68 50.36 17.68
CA ARG A 130 33.77 51.83 17.77
C ARG A 130 34.48 52.43 16.57
N TYR A 131 35.55 51.78 16.09
CA TYR A 131 36.24 52.17 14.86
C TYR A 131 35.32 52.08 13.63
N GLN A 132 34.57 50.97 13.48
CA GLN A 132 33.60 50.80 12.38
C GLN A 132 32.44 51.80 12.47
N GLN A 133 31.95 52.10 13.69
CA GLN A 133 30.94 53.13 13.92
C GLN A 133 31.45 54.51 13.49
N LEU A 134 32.67 54.90 13.89
CA LEU A 134 33.28 56.17 13.49
C LEU A 134 33.50 56.27 11.98
N GLN A 135 33.89 55.18 11.31
CA GLN A 135 34.04 55.16 9.85
C GLN A 135 32.70 55.30 9.10
N ARG A 136 31.62 54.72 9.64
CA ARG A 136 30.30 54.75 9.01
C ARG A 136 29.45 55.94 9.42
N TRP A 137 29.87 56.68 10.45
CA TRP A 137 29.16 57.85 10.94
C TRP A 137 29.42 59.06 10.05
N ASP A 138 28.36 59.77 9.67
CA ASP A 138 28.37 60.95 8.82
C ASP A 138 28.65 62.25 9.59
N GLY A 139 28.97 62.16 10.88
CA GLY A 139 29.21 63.30 11.76
C GLY A 139 27.93 63.95 12.32
N LYS A 140 26.73 63.44 12.00
CA LYS A 140 25.46 64.00 12.48
C LYS A 140 24.87 63.14 13.59
N LEU A 141 24.68 63.74 14.77
CA LEU A 141 24.02 63.07 15.90
C LEU A 141 22.52 62.97 15.62
N PRO A 142 21.91 61.76 15.66
CA PRO A 142 20.47 61.62 15.56
C PRO A 142 19.79 62.26 16.77
N ILE A 143 18.97 63.28 16.53
CA ILE A 143 18.14 63.90 17.56
C ILE A 143 16.76 63.23 17.56
N PHE A 144 16.34 62.73 18.73
CA PHE A 144 14.98 62.23 18.91
C PHE A 144 14.13 63.37 19.47
N GLN A 145 13.12 63.83 18.72
CA GLN A 145 12.24 64.91 19.13
C GLN A 145 11.04 64.31 19.90
N GLY A 146 11.29 63.87 21.13
CA GLY A 146 10.26 63.36 22.05
C GLY A 146 10.00 64.33 23.20
N GLY A 147 9.18 65.35 22.97
CA GLY A 147 8.59 66.22 24.02
C GLY A 147 9.54 67.02 24.90
N ASN A 148 9.60 68.35 24.70
CA ASN A 148 10.19 69.44 25.53
C ASN A 148 11.54 69.26 26.27
N GLN A 149 12.23 68.13 26.14
CA GLN A 149 13.62 67.91 26.51
C GLN A 149 14.32 67.19 25.36
N VAL A 150 15.34 67.82 24.79
CA VAL A 150 16.22 67.22 23.79
C VAL A 150 17.23 66.37 24.54
N THR A 151 16.96 65.06 24.67
CA THR A 151 17.90 64.12 25.27
C THR A 151 18.61 63.35 24.17
N PRO A 152 19.95 63.45 24.03
CA PRO A 152 20.71 62.64 23.08
C PRO A 152 20.51 61.15 23.38
N LEU A 153 20.29 60.34 22.34
CA LEU A 153 20.10 58.87 22.50
C LEU A 153 21.37 58.16 22.98
N VAL A 154 22.55 58.74 22.69
CA VAL A 154 23.86 58.26 23.13
C VAL A 154 24.55 59.40 23.87
N ASP A 155 24.96 59.14 25.11
CA ASP A 155 25.65 60.12 25.95
C ASP A 155 27.11 60.29 25.51
N ALA A 156 27.40 61.38 24.81
CA ALA A 156 28.74 61.74 24.34
C ALA A 156 29.63 62.32 25.45
N SER A 157 29.11 62.58 26.66
CA SER A 157 29.91 63.18 27.75
C SER A 157 31.09 62.29 28.17
N ALA A 158 30.93 60.96 28.10
CA ALA A 158 31.99 59.99 28.38
C ALA A 158 33.09 59.92 27.30
N LEU A 159 32.86 60.48 26.10
CA LEU A 159 33.86 60.59 25.04
C LEU A 159 34.72 61.85 25.18
N ILE A 160 34.16 62.90 25.77
CA ILE A 160 34.76 64.24 25.80
C ILE A 160 35.56 64.43 27.11
N SER A 161 35.16 63.76 28.20
CA SER A 161 35.81 63.87 29.52
C SER A 161 37.24 63.31 29.59
N GLY A 162 37.64 62.43 28.66
CA GLY A 162 39.01 61.91 28.57
C GLY A 162 40.05 62.89 28.01
N THR A 163 39.62 64.07 27.54
CA THR A 163 40.53 65.07 26.90
C THR A 163 40.63 66.40 27.65
N LEU A 164 40.02 66.52 28.83
CA LEU A 164 39.96 67.78 29.61
C LEU A 164 40.44 67.64 31.06
N SER A 165 41.42 66.78 31.31
CA SER A 165 42.22 66.81 32.54
C SER A 165 43.69 67.08 32.22
N GLN A 166 43.99 68.33 31.87
CA GLN A 166 45.24 69.05 32.12
C GLN A 166 44.88 70.51 32.42
#